data_AF-A0A7J4ITT1-F1
#
_entry.id   AF-A0A7J4ITT1-F1
#
_cell.length_a   1.000
_cell.length_b   1.000
_cell.length_c   1.000
_cell.angle_alpha   90.00
_cell.angle_beta   90.00
_cell.angle_gamma   90.00
#
_symmetry.space_group_name_H-M   'P 1'
#
loop_
_entity.id
_entity.type
_entity.pdbx_description
1 polymer ?
#
loop_
_entity_poly.entity_id
_entity_poly.type
_entity_poly.pdbx_seq_one_letter_code
_entity_poly.pdbx_strand_id
1 'polypeptide(L)'
;MGFNELSGISSQKLSRTDAEQSILRAIQALEVELREETDSERKHELREQIAELRSALVSVHGPSYSRLEEENRKLKKELAEAKKMLSRALDENRLLRKGQRVLSDVAETAEEKMPKFKLYALLLEKYSDIINEFEKKTVGEIKGLVDAENLSVQSMVAEFKPENYLFEKNYLAAARKVFEFVSREFTFVKADLDLNFWLSPKEILAEKIGDDEDLAVFLCSLLRALGDEKAEVVIAELDNLSTHAFVITEFNGRFFILDPSQRHSFDAFSGEKARVLASYSFNDSKIKRFLYKFNNKNYEQFI
;
A
#
# COMPACT_ATOMS: atom_id res chain seq x y z
N MET A 1 -7.28 -2.92 32.50
CA MET A 1 -7.69 -3.24 33.89
C MET A 1 -8.23 -4.66 33.91
N GLY A 2 -7.64 -5.50 34.77
CA GLY A 2 -8.09 -6.79 35.31
C GLY A 2 -8.92 -7.76 34.45
N PHE A 3 -8.27 -8.76 33.87
CA PHE A 3 -8.88 -10.09 33.65
C PHE A 3 -7.98 -11.13 34.30
N ASN A 4 -7.96 -11.15 35.63
CA ASN A 4 -7.16 -12.10 36.40
C ASN A 4 -7.96 -12.49 37.65
N GLU A 5 -9.07 -13.23 37.47
CA GLU A 5 -9.85 -13.72 38.61
C GLU A 5 -10.85 -14.81 38.21
N LEU A 6 -10.39 -15.92 37.60
CA LEU A 6 -11.24 -17.13 37.46
C LEU A 6 -10.42 -18.44 37.52
N SER A 7 -9.35 -18.47 38.32
CA SER A 7 -8.63 -19.71 38.67
C SER A 7 -8.96 -20.10 40.12
N GLY A 8 -10.16 -20.62 40.34
CA GLY A 8 -10.57 -21.02 41.67
C GLY A 8 -11.95 -21.66 41.70
N ILE A 9 -12.18 -22.73 40.94
CA ILE A 9 -13.33 -23.60 41.18
C ILE A 9 -12.80 -24.98 41.56
N SER A 10 -12.75 -25.16 42.87
CA SER A 10 -12.51 -26.40 43.59
C SER A 10 -13.38 -27.53 43.05
N SER A 11 -12.77 -28.69 42.80
CA SER A 11 -13.44 -29.95 42.48
C SER A 11 -14.17 -30.46 43.73
N GLN A 12 -15.30 -29.85 44.09
CA GLN A 12 -16.22 -30.43 45.05
C GLN A 12 -16.98 -31.58 44.37
N LYS A 13 -16.75 -32.82 44.84
CA LYS A 13 -17.63 -33.94 44.55
C LYS A 13 -19.03 -33.58 45.06
N LEU A 14 -19.94 -33.27 44.14
CA LEU A 14 -21.33 -32.93 44.44
C LEU A 14 -22.04 -34.15 45.02
N SER A 15 -22.56 -34.02 46.24
CA SER A 15 -23.33 -35.06 46.93
C SER A 15 -24.72 -35.24 46.29
N ARG A 16 -25.28 -36.46 46.38
CA ARG A 16 -26.70 -36.74 46.04
C ARG A 16 -27.60 -35.70 46.69
N THR A 17 -28.64 -35.26 45.99
CA THR A 17 -29.56 -34.24 46.52
C THR A 17 -30.27 -34.77 47.77
N ASP A 18 -30.65 -33.88 48.70
CA ASP A 18 -31.33 -34.27 49.93
C ASP A 18 -32.65 -35.04 49.65
N ALA A 19 -33.30 -34.73 48.52
CA ALA A 19 -34.49 -35.43 48.03
C ALA A 19 -34.19 -36.88 47.62
N GLU A 20 -33.10 -37.14 46.89
CA GLU A 20 -32.67 -38.50 46.51
C GLU A 20 -32.30 -39.36 47.73
N GLN A 21 -31.62 -38.75 48.72
CA GLN A 21 -31.27 -39.46 49.95
C GLN A 21 -32.50 -39.84 50.77
N SER A 22 -33.51 -38.97 50.80
CA SER A 22 -34.77 -39.23 51.50
C SER A 22 -35.54 -40.41 50.88
N ILE A 23 -35.67 -40.43 49.55
CA ILE A 23 -36.36 -41.51 48.82
C ILE A 23 -35.63 -42.86 48.99
N LEU A 24 -34.30 -42.87 48.94
CA LEU A 24 -33.51 -44.09 49.14
C LEU A 24 -33.64 -44.67 50.55
N ARG A 25 -33.69 -43.81 51.59
CA ARG A 25 -33.92 -44.26 52.97
C ARG A 25 -35.33 -44.84 53.15
N ALA A 26 -36.34 -44.24 52.51
CA ALA A 26 -37.71 -44.74 52.55
C ALA A 26 -37.84 -46.12 51.87
N ILE A 27 -37.23 -46.30 50.69
CA ILE A 27 -37.18 -47.61 50.01
C ILE A 27 -36.50 -48.65 50.89
N GLN A 28 -35.36 -48.32 51.51
CA GLN A 28 -34.61 -49.24 52.35
C GLN A 28 -35.39 -49.65 53.61
N ALA A 29 -36.14 -48.72 54.22
CA ALA A 29 -37.00 -49.01 55.36
C ALA A 29 -38.15 -49.97 54.98
N LEU A 30 -38.83 -49.71 53.86
CA LEU A 30 -39.93 -50.56 53.38
C LEU A 30 -39.45 -51.94 52.92
N GLU A 31 -38.21 -52.07 52.40
CA GLU A 31 -37.60 -53.35 52.05
C GLU A 31 -37.21 -54.21 53.27
N VAL A 32 -37.01 -53.59 54.43
CA VAL A 32 -36.82 -54.29 55.70
C VAL A 32 -38.17 -54.76 56.23
N GLU A 33 -39.17 -53.89 56.22
CA GLU A 33 -40.55 -54.21 56.64
C GLU A 33 -41.17 -55.32 55.78
N LEU A 34 -40.94 -55.30 54.47
CA LEU A 34 -41.37 -56.36 53.54
C LEU A 34 -40.74 -57.73 53.84
N ARG A 35 -39.52 -57.76 54.38
CA ARG A 35 -38.81 -59.00 54.72
C ARG A 35 -39.34 -59.66 55.99
N GLU A 36 -39.78 -58.85 56.94
CA GLU A 36 -40.28 -59.31 58.24
C GLU A 36 -41.79 -59.59 58.24
N GLU A 37 -42.52 -59.06 57.26
CA GLU A 37 -43.96 -59.25 57.14
C GLU A 37 -44.33 -60.73 56.85
N THR A 38 -45.43 -61.20 57.44
CA THR A 38 -45.95 -62.58 57.25
C THR A 38 -47.32 -62.59 56.58
N ASP A 39 -48.02 -61.46 56.56
CA ASP A 39 -49.30 -61.27 55.86
C ASP A 39 -49.09 -61.08 54.33
N SER A 40 -49.89 -61.78 53.53
CA SER A 40 -49.79 -61.78 52.07
C SER A 40 -50.37 -60.52 51.43
N GLU A 41 -51.43 -59.92 52.00
CA GLU A 41 -52.02 -58.69 51.46
C GLU A 41 -51.09 -57.50 51.74
N ARG A 42 -50.58 -57.41 52.97
CA ARG A 42 -49.63 -56.36 53.37
C ARG A 42 -48.30 -56.42 52.61
N LYS A 43 -47.83 -57.62 52.25
CA LYS A 43 -46.68 -57.79 51.33
C LYS A 43 -46.94 -57.24 49.93
N HIS A 44 -48.17 -57.33 49.44
CA HIS A 44 -48.50 -56.79 48.13
C HIS A 44 -48.49 -55.25 48.17
N GLU A 45 -49.08 -54.64 49.19
CA GLU A 45 -49.09 -53.18 49.37
C GLU A 45 -47.66 -52.61 49.51
N LEU A 46 -46.81 -53.26 50.32
CA LEU A 46 -45.41 -52.84 50.48
C LEU A 46 -44.62 -52.92 49.16
N ARG A 47 -44.89 -53.92 48.31
CA ARG A 47 -44.27 -54.01 46.97
C ARG A 47 -44.72 -52.90 46.04
N GLU A 48 -46.00 -52.53 46.10
CA GLU A 48 -46.56 -51.45 45.30
C GLU A 48 -45.97 -50.09 45.71
N GLN A 49 -45.87 -49.83 47.02
CA GLN A 49 -45.23 -48.62 47.55
C GLN A 49 -43.74 -48.54 47.20
N ILE A 50 -43.00 -49.65 47.26
CA ILE A 50 -41.60 -49.71 46.81
C ILE A 50 -41.51 -49.43 45.31
N ALA A 51 -42.44 -49.95 44.50
CA ALA A 51 -42.46 -49.70 43.06
C ALA A 51 -42.74 -48.23 42.72
N GLU A 52 -43.68 -47.59 43.42
CA GLU A 52 -43.97 -46.16 43.29
C GLU A 52 -42.76 -45.30 43.69
N LEU A 53 -42.11 -45.60 44.81
CA LEU A 53 -40.91 -44.87 45.26
C LEU A 53 -39.74 -45.05 44.30
N ARG A 54 -39.57 -46.24 43.71
CA ARG A 54 -38.56 -46.49 42.67
C ARG A 54 -38.87 -45.71 41.38
N SER A 55 -40.14 -45.62 40.99
CA SER A 55 -40.58 -44.79 39.86
C SER A 55 -40.34 -43.31 40.12
N ALA A 56 -40.67 -42.83 41.33
CA ALA A 56 -40.40 -41.45 41.76
C ALA A 56 -38.89 -41.15 41.77
N LEU A 57 -38.04 -42.07 42.22
CA LEU A 57 -36.59 -41.93 42.18
C LEU A 57 -36.06 -41.75 40.75
N VAL A 58 -36.62 -42.45 39.77
CA VAL A 58 -36.25 -42.30 38.35
C VAL A 58 -36.66 -40.92 37.82
N SER A 59 -37.80 -40.36 38.27
CA SER A 59 -38.26 -39.03 37.87
C SER A 59 -37.46 -37.88 38.50
N VAL A 60 -36.92 -38.08 39.70
CA VAL A 60 -36.09 -37.10 40.43
C VAL A 60 -34.64 -37.07 39.92
N HIS A 61 -34.21 -38.13 39.23
CA HIS A 61 -32.93 -38.16 38.55
C HIS A 61 -32.97 -37.24 37.31
N GLY A 62 -32.60 -35.97 37.52
CA GLY A 62 -32.41 -34.97 36.46
C GLY A 62 -31.37 -35.41 35.40
N PRO A 63 -31.13 -34.59 34.35
CA PRO A 63 -30.21 -34.96 33.27
C PRO A 63 -28.88 -35.46 33.83
N SER A 64 -28.49 -36.67 33.40
CA SER A 64 -27.31 -37.38 33.90
C SER A 64 -26.10 -36.45 33.97
N TYR A 65 -25.37 -36.49 35.09
CA TYR A 65 -24.16 -35.71 35.37
C TYR A 65 -23.20 -35.60 34.17
N SER A 66 -23.07 -36.68 33.39
CA SER A 66 -22.26 -36.71 32.17
C SER A 66 -22.71 -35.72 31.10
N ARG A 67 -24.02 -35.52 30.93
CA ARG A 67 -24.59 -34.55 29.97
C ARG A 67 -24.29 -33.12 30.36
N LEU A 68 -24.38 -32.79 31.65
CA LEU A 68 -24.08 -31.46 32.18
C LEU A 68 -22.57 -31.14 32.09
N GLU A 69 -21.69 -32.13 32.30
CA GLU A 69 -20.25 -31.96 32.09
C GLU A 69 -19.89 -31.79 30.61
N GLU A 70 -20.58 -32.50 29.71
CA GLU A 70 -20.38 -32.39 28.27
C GLU A 70 -20.86 -31.04 27.74
N GLU A 71 -22.01 -30.56 28.20
CA GLU A 71 -22.55 -29.24 27.87
C GLU A 71 -21.65 -28.12 28.38
N ASN A 72 -21.17 -28.20 29.63
CA ASN A 72 -20.19 -27.24 30.16
C ASN A 72 -18.88 -27.22 29.36
N ARG A 73 -18.43 -28.39 28.89
CA ARG A 73 -17.22 -28.49 28.06
C ARG A 73 -17.44 -27.86 26.69
N LYS A 74 -18.62 -28.04 26.10
CA LYS A 74 -19.02 -27.43 24.83
C LYS A 74 -19.10 -25.91 24.97
N LEU A 75 -19.80 -25.40 26.00
CA LEU A 75 -19.91 -23.96 26.28
C LEU A 75 -18.55 -23.31 26.53
N LYS A 76 -17.63 -23.99 27.23
CA LYS A 76 -16.25 -23.48 27.42
C LYS A 76 -15.47 -23.36 26.11
N LYS A 77 -15.66 -24.30 25.17
CA LYS A 77 -15.05 -24.23 23.83
C LYS A 77 -15.62 -23.08 23.02
N GLU A 78 -16.95 -22.96 22.96
CA GLU A 78 -17.64 -21.87 22.25
C GLU A 78 -17.24 -20.50 22.82
N LEU A 79 -17.13 -20.37 24.15
CA LEU A 79 -16.65 -19.15 24.79
C LEU A 79 -15.21 -18.80 24.41
N ALA A 80 -14.32 -19.80 24.31
CA ALA A 80 -12.94 -19.59 23.90
C ALA A 80 -12.84 -19.13 22.42
N GLU A 81 -13.65 -19.72 21.54
CA GLU A 81 -13.73 -19.34 20.14
C GLU A 81 -14.30 -17.92 19.98
N ALA A 82 -15.39 -17.59 20.68
CA ALA A 82 -15.96 -16.26 20.68
C ALA A 82 -14.97 -15.19 21.18
N LYS A 83 -14.20 -15.48 22.24
CA LYS A 83 -13.14 -14.59 22.74
C LYS A 83 -12.04 -14.36 21.69
N LYS A 84 -11.64 -15.41 20.97
CA LYS A 84 -10.64 -15.32 19.90
C LYS A 84 -11.15 -14.47 18.73
N MET A 85 -12.41 -14.64 18.34
CA MET A 85 -13.03 -13.83 17.28
C MET A 85 -13.13 -12.36 17.70
N LEU A 86 -13.54 -12.09 18.95
CA LEU A 86 -13.62 -10.73 19.49
C LEU A 86 -12.25 -10.04 19.50
N SER A 87 -11.19 -10.75 19.90
CA SER A 87 -9.82 -10.20 19.86
C SER A 87 -9.42 -9.79 18.43
N ARG A 88 -9.68 -10.64 17.43
CA ARG A 88 -9.38 -10.33 16.03
C ARG A 88 -10.16 -9.12 15.52
N ALA A 89 -11.45 -9.06 15.83
CA ALA A 89 -12.31 -7.95 15.43
C ALA A 89 -11.88 -6.62 16.10
N LEU A 90 -11.38 -6.66 17.33
CA LEU A 90 -10.82 -5.49 18.01
C LEU A 90 -9.53 -5.00 17.36
N ASP A 91 -8.64 -5.91 16.95
CA ASP A 91 -7.40 -5.56 16.25
C ASP A 91 -7.68 -4.94 14.88
N GLU A 92 -8.62 -5.51 14.12
CA GLU A 92 -9.07 -4.97 12.84
C GLU A 92 -9.69 -3.58 12.99
N ASN A 93 -10.58 -3.39 13.98
CA ASN A 93 -11.14 -2.07 14.29
C ASN A 93 -10.05 -1.05 14.69
N ARG A 94 -9.01 -1.48 15.39
CA ARG A 94 -7.88 -0.60 15.75
C ARG A 94 -7.12 -0.14 14.51
N LEU A 95 -6.93 -1.01 13.52
CA LEU A 95 -6.31 -0.65 12.24
C LEU A 95 -7.19 0.30 11.43
N LEU A 96 -8.49 0.02 11.33
CA LEU A 96 -9.45 0.87 10.64
C LEU A 96 -9.51 2.29 11.25
N ARG A 97 -9.54 2.39 12.59
CA ARG A 97 -9.51 3.69 13.28
C ARG A 97 -8.23 4.48 13.04
N LYS A 98 -7.08 3.80 12.90
CA LYS A 98 -5.83 4.46 12.53
C LYS A 98 -5.90 5.00 11.11
N GLY A 99 -6.39 4.21 10.15
CA GLY A 99 -6.60 4.65 8.77
C GLY A 99 -7.55 5.85 8.67
N GLN A 100 -8.65 5.82 9.44
CA GLN A 100 -9.65 6.89 9.43
C GLN A 100 -9.12 8.22 9.99
N ARG A 101 -8.23 8.19 11.00
CA ARG A 101 -7.55 9.40 11.49
C ARG A 101 -6.62 10.00 10.44
N VAL A 102 -5.78 9.19 9.80
CA VAL A 102 -4.89 9.67 8.74
C VAL A 102 -5.68 10.29 7.58
N LEU A 103 -6.80 9.68 7.18
CA LEU A 103 -7.68 10.24 6.15
C LEU A 103 -8.32 11.56 6.58
N SER A 104 -8.73 11.67 7.84
CA SER A 104 -9.29 12.92 8.40
C SER A 104 -8.26 14.04 8.38
N ASP A 105 -7.03 13.77 8.84
CA ASP A 105 -5.96 14.77 8.88
C ASP A 105 -5.58 15.24 7.46
N VAL A 106 -5.52 14.30 6.50
CA VAL A 106 -5.28 14.62 5.07
C VAL A 106 -6.43 15.43 4.47
N ALA A 107 -7.67 15.10 4.80
CA ALA A 107 -8.85 15.82 4.33
C ALA A 107 -8.90 17.25 4.87
N GLU A 108 -8.66 17.46 6.17
CA GLU A 108 -8.57 18.80 6.77
C GLU A 108 -7.47 19.64 6.11
N THR A 109 -6.29 19.04 5.90
CA THR A 109 -5.17 19.74 5.26
C THR A 109 -5.48 20.11 3.79
N ALA A 110 -6.22 19.25 3.08
CA ALA A 110 -6.64 19.51 1.70
C ALA A 110 -7.69 20.63 1.65
N GLU A 111 -8.65 20.63 2.57
CA GLU A 111 -9.74 21.60 2.64
C GLU A 111 -9.22 23.02 2.93
N GLU A 112 -8.21 23.15 3.80
CA GLU A 112 -7.57 24.45 4.10
C GLU A 112 -6.73 24.99 2.93
N LYS A 113 -6.07 24.11 2.16
CA LYS A 113 -5.21 24.50 1.04
C LYS A 113 -5.98 24.75 -0.26
N MET A 114 -7.15 24.14 -0.44
CA MET A 114 -7.92 24.22 -1.69
C MET A 114 -8.28 25.67 -2.11
N PRO A 115 -8.72 26.58 -1.21
CA PRO A 115 -8.95 27.97 -1.58
C PRO A 115 -7.68 28.70 -2.01
N LYS A 116 -6.52 28.40 -1.39
CA LYS A 116 -5.23 29.01 -1.76
C LYS A 116 -4.79 28.56 -3.15
N PHE A 117 -4.91 27.27 -3.47
CA PHE A 117 -4.61 26.76 -4.80
C PHE A 117 -5.49 27.38 -5.88
N LYS A 118 -6.80 27.54 -5.62
CA LYS A 118 -7.72 28.23 -6.53
C LYS A 118 -7.30 29.68 -6.76
N LEU A 119 -6.90 30.39 -5.71
CA LEU A 119 -6.41 31.76 -5.84
C LEU A 119 -5.10 31.81 -6.65
N TYR A 120 -4.16 30.92 -6.39
CA TYR A 120 -2.90 30.86 -7.14
C TYR A 120 -3.12 30.54 -8.62
N ALA A 121 -3.96 29.56 -8.94
CA ALA A 121 -4.33 29.23 -10.32
C ALA A 121 -4.95 30.44 -11.04
N LEU A 122 -5.89 31.14 -10.39
CA LEU A 122 -6.52 32.34 -10.95
C LEU A 122 -5.50 33.47 -11.21
N LEU A 123 -4.55 33.68 -10.28
CA LEU A 123 -3.50 34.68 -10.46
C LEU A 123 -2.56 34.30 -11.61
N LEU A 124 -2.12 33.04 -11.65
CA LEU A 124 -1.26 32.53 -12.72
C LEU A 124 -1.92 32.63 -14.09
N GLU A 125 -3.21 32.26 -14.20
CA GLU A 125 -3.98 32.40 -15.43
C GLU A 125 -4.12 33.87 -15.84
N LYS A 126 -4.44 34.77 -14.90
CA LYS A 126 -4.55 36.21 -15.15
C LYS A 126 -3.25 36.85 -15.66
N TYR A 127 -2.10 36.35 -15.23
CA TYR A 127 -0.79 36.88 -15.61
C TYR A 127 -0.06 36.01 -16.64
N SER A 128 -0.73 35.01 -17.20
CA SER A 128 -0.12 34.01 -18.09
C SER A 128 0.55 34.61 -19.32
N ASP A 129 -0.12 35.54 -20.01
CA ASP A 129 0.45 36.22 -21.18
C ASP A 129 1.80 36.89 -20.87
N ILE A 130 1.88 37.58 -19.73
CA ILE A 130 3.11 38.27 -19.29
C ILE A 130 4.18 37.25 -18.94
N ILE A 131 3.84 36.24 -18.14
CA ILE A 131 4.78 35.17 -17.75
C ILE A 131 5.36 34.50 -19.01
N ASN A 132 4.49 34.15 -19.96
CA ASN A 132 4.85 33.49 -21.21
C ASN A 132 5.74 34.35 -22.11
N GLU A 133 5.51 35.66 -22.13
CA GLU A 133 6.37 36.58 -22.87
C GLU A 133 7.79 36.63 -22.28
N PHE A 134 7.91 36.68 -20.95
CA PHE A 134 9.19 36.70 -20.24
C PHE A 134 9.91 35.35 -20.23
N GLU A 135 9.18 34.24 -20.27
CA GLU A 135 9.73 32.87 -20.29
C GLU A 135 9.99 32.34 -21.71
N LYS A 136 9.66 33.13 -22.74
CA LYS A 136 9.94 32.76 -24.12
C LYS A 136 11.44 32.72 -24.37
N LYS A 137 11.94 31.55 -24.78
CA LYS A 137 13.35 31.33 -25.09
C LYS A 137 13.61 31.30 -26.60
N THR A 138 14.72 31.89 -27.00
CA THR A 138 15.32 31.70 -28.32
C THR A 138 15.96 30.31 -28.42
N VAL A 139 16.27 29.87 -29.65
CA VAL A 139 16.99 28.61 -29.88
C VAL A 139 18.31 28.55 -29.10
N GLY A 140 19.04 29.67 -29.02
CA GLY A 140 20.30 29.74 -28.26
C GLY A 140 20.09 29.51 -26.76
N GLU A 141 19.03 30.10 -26.19
CA GLU A 141 18.66 29.93 -24.79
C GLU A 141 18.15 28.52 -24.50
N ILE A 142 17.35 27.92 -25.38
CA ILE A 142 16.89 26.52 -25.26
C ILE A 142 18.08 25.56 -25.20
N LYS A 143 19.08 25.72 -26.08
CA LYS A 143 20.31 24.94 -26.01
C LYS A 143 21.05 25.15 -24.69
N GLY A 144 21.06 26.38 -24.18
CA GLY A 144 21.66 26.76 -22.91
C GLY A 144 21.01 26.15 -21.67
N LEU A 145 19.79 25.61 -21.79
CA LEU A 145 19.13 24.89 -20.69
C LEU A 145 19.83 23.57 -20.36
N VAL A 146 20.41 22.92 -21.37
CA VAL A 146 21.22 21.72 -21.16
C VAL A 146 22.61 22.17 -20.71
N ASP A 147 22.83 22.27 -19.40
CA ASP A 147 24.10 22.75 -18.84
C ASP A 147 24.82 21.65 -18.06
N ALA A 148 25.78 21.01 -18.74
CA ALA A 148 26.64 20.02 -18.11
C ALA A 148 27.60 20.63 -17.09
N GLU A 149 27.96 21.91 -17.21
CA GLU A 149 28.94 22.58 -16.34
C GLU A 149 28.29 23.21 -15.10
N ASN A 150 26.97 23.14 -14.99
CA ASN A 150 26.23 23.61 -13.82
C ASN A 150 26.75 22.93 -12.55
N LEU A 151 27.05 23.71 -11.51
CA LEU A 151 27.60 23.18 -10.25
C LEU A 151 26.67 22.14 -9.58
N SER A 152 25.36 22.31 -9.71
CA SER A 152 24.38 21.38 -9.13
C SER A 152 24.37 20.05 -9.89
N VAL A 153 24.47 20.10 -11.23
CA VAL A 153 24.60 18.94 -12.11
C VAL A 153 25.91 18.20 -11.84
N GLN A 154 27.03 18.93 -11.76
CA GLN A 154 28.34 18.34 -11.48
C GLN A 154 28.41 17.69 -10.11
N SER A 155 27.89 18.36 -9.08
CA SER A 155 27.81 17.81 -7.72
C SER A 155 27.01 16.51 -7.69
N MET A 156 25.88 16.46 -8.39
CA MET A 156 25.06 15.26 -8.47
C MET A 156 25.77 14.13 -9.21
N VAL A 157 26.35 14.41 -10.37
CA VAL A 157 27.04 13.39 -11.17
C VAL A 157 28.25 12.80 -10.43
N ALA A 158 28.93 13.58 -9.59
CA ALA A 158 30.04 13.11 -8.77
C ALA A 158 29.64 11.95 -7.84
N GLU A 159 28.39 11.89 -7.36
CA GLU A 159 27.89 10.79 -6.52
C GLU A 159 27.77 9.46 -7.30
N PHE A 160 27.62 9.53 -8.62
CA PHE A 160 27.43 8.36 -9.48
C PHE A 160 28.71 7.93 -10.20
N LYS A 161 29.74 8.79 -10.23
CA LYS A 161 31.05 8.50 -10.83
C LYS A 161 31.93 7.73 -9.84
N PRO A 162 32.49 6.55 -10.20
CA PRO A 162 33.63 5.99 -9.48
C PRO A 162 34.86 6.91 -9.59
N GLU A 163 35.80 6.81 -8.63
CA GLU A 163 37.02 7.65 -8.57
C GLU A 163 37.83 7.66 -9.88
N ASN A 164 37.90 6.53 -10.58
CA ASN A 164 38.61 6.39 -11.86
C ASN A 164 37.63 6.23 -13.03
N TYR A 165 36.67 7.14 -13.15
CA TYR A 165 35.66 7.11 -14.20
C TYR A 165 36.30 7.19 -15.60
N LEU A 166 36.02 6.19 -16.42
CA LEU A 166 36.31 6.16 -17.85
C LEU A 166 35.01 6.00 -18.63
N PHE A 167 34.71 6.93 -19.53
CA PHE A 167 33.43 6.96 -20.27
C PHE A 167 33.13 5.61 -20.93
N GLU A 168 34.07 5.04 -21.65
CA GLU A 168 33.91 3.81 -22.44
C GLU A 168 33.58 2.58 -21.57
N LYS A 169 33.99 2.59 -20.30
CA LYS A 169 33.82 1.46 -19.38
C LYS A 169 32.69 1.66 -18.37
N ASN A 170 32.50 2.89 -17.91
CA ASN A 170 31.68 3.20 -16.74
C ASN A 170 30.39 3.94 -17.09
N TYR A 171 30.30 4.58 -18.27
CA TYR A 171 29.17 5.44 -18.63
C TYR A 171 27.83 4.74 -18.46
N LEU A 172 27.65 3.57 -19.09
CA LEU A 172 26.35 2.90 -19.08
C LEU A 172 25.86 2.55 -17.66
N ALA A 173 26.78 2.18 -16.76
CA ALA A 173 26.45 1.89 -15.38
C ALA A 173 26.11 3.16 -14.58
N ALA A 174 26.84 4.26 -14.81
CA ALA A 174 26.56 5.54 -14.17
C ALA A 174 25.26 6.18 -14.70
N ALA A 175 25.05 6.19 -16.02
CA ALA A 175 23.85 6.68 -16.69
C ALA A 175 22.59 5.94 -16.21
N ARG A 176 22.68 4.62 -16.03
CA ARG A 176 21.60 3.82 -15.44
C ARG A 176 21.24 4.29 -14.04
N LYS A 177 22.23 4.45 -13.16
CA LYS A 177 21.99 4.93 -11.79
C LYS A 177 21.38 6.32 -11.78
N VAL A 178 21.87 7.22 -12.63
CA VAL A 178 21.35 8.58 -12.79
C VAL A 178 19.88 8.54 -13.23
N PHE A 179 19.57 7.80 -14.30
CA PHE A 179 18.21 7.68 -14.80
C PHE A 179 17.26 7.08 -13.76
N GLU A 180 17.67 5.99 -13.11
CA GLU A 180 16.87 5.33 -12.06
C GLU A 180 16.66 6.24 -10.85
N PHE A 181 17.65 7.07 -10.50
CA PHE A 181 17.52 8.08 -9.46
C PHE A 181 16.51 9.16 -9.86
N VAL A 182 16.64 9.74 -11.07
CA VAL A 182 15.71 10.78 -11.54
C VAL A 182 14.27 10.23 -11.63
N SER A 183 14.08 9.08 -12.28
CA SER A 183 12.76 8.44 -12.45
C SER A 183 12.10 8.03 -11.12
N ARG A 184 12.88 7.80 -10.06
CA ARG A 184 12.35 7.39 -8.74
C ARG A 184 12.12 8.54 -7.79
N GLU A 185 13.05 9.50 -7.74
CA GLU A 185 13.06 10.55 -6.72
C GLU A 185 12.30 11.79 -7.16
N PHE A 186 12.08 11.99 -8.46
CA PHE A 186 11.43 13.18 -9.01
C PHE A 186 10.00 12.85 -9.41
N THR A 187 9.13 13.84 -9.21
CA THR A 187 7.71 13.72 -9.55
C THR A 187 7.44 14.52 -10.81
N PHE A 188 7.00 13.82 -11.86
CA PHE A 188 6.42 14.46 -13.04
C PHE A 188 5.11 15.14 -12.68
N VAL A 189 5.02 16.43 -12.97
CA VAL A 189 3.83 17.25 -12.76
C VAL A 189 3.48 17.94 -14.07
N LYS A 190 2.36 17.53 -14.68
CA LYS A 190 1.78 18.27 -15.79
C LYS A 190 0.90 19.38 -15.23
N ALA A 191 1.31 20.64 -15.43
CA ALA A 191 0.47 21.77 -15.07
C ALA A 191 -0.69 21.90 -16.06
N ASP A 192 -1.93 21.97 -15.56
CA ASP A 192 -3.11 22.29 -16.37
C ASP A 192 -3.23 23.81 -16.60
N LEU A 193 -2.10 24.48 -16.84
CA LEU A 193 -2.00 25.91 -17.08
C LEU A 193 -1.17 26.11 -18.35
N ASP A 194 -1.63 26.96 -19.25
CA ASP A 194 -0.88 27.35 -20.47
C ASP A 194 0.24 28.34 -20.12
N LEU A 195 1.19 27.88 -19.30
CA LEU A 195 2.37 28.63 -18.89
C LEU A 195 3.63 27.98 -19.44
N ASN A 196 4.42 28.76 -20.17
CA ASN A 196 5.79 28.42 -20.48
C ASN A 196 6.62 28.80 -19.26
N PHE A 197 7.30 27.84 -18.65
CA PHE A 197 8.29 28.09 -17.61
C PHE A 197 9.39 27.05 -17.73
N TRP A 198 10.56 27.34 -17.16
CA TRP A 198 11.69 26.43 -17.19
C TRP A 198 12.37 26.43 -15.83
N LEU A 199 12.41 25.28 -15.18
CA LEU A 199 13.08 25.16 -13.89
C LEU A 199 14.59 25.00 -14.09
N SER A 200 15.36 25.72 -13.29
CA SER A 200 16.81 25.53 -13.24
C SER A 200 17.16 24.18 -12.59
N PRO A 201 18.35 23.61 -12.86
CA PRO A 201 18.80 22.40 -12.17
C PRO A 201 18.76 22.50 -10.65
N LYS A 202 18.97 23.70 -10.09
CA LYS A 202 18.90 23.96 -8.66
C LYS A 202 17.48 23.84 -8.12
N GLU A 203 16.49 24.37 -8.84
CA GLU A 203 15.07 24.30 -8.45
C GLU A 203 14.54 22.87 -8.57
N ILE A 204 14.85 22.20 -9.68
CA ILE A 204 14.51 20.78 -9.90
C ILE A 204 15.06 19.92 -8.75
N LEU A 205 16.32 20.13 -8.36
CA LEU A 205 16.94 19.39 -7.25
C LEU A 205 16.33 19.69 -5.88
N ALA A 206 15.98 20.95 -5.63
CA ALA A 206 15.43 21.38 -4.35
C ALA A 206 14.01 20.83 -4.14
N GLU A 207 13.16 20.96 -5.16
CA GLU A 207 11.75 20.62 -5.07
C GLU A 207 11.43 19.20 -5.54
N LYS A 208 12.35 18.57 -6.30
CA LYS A 208 12.19 17.23 -6.90
C LYS A 208 10.92 17.09 -7.74
N ILE A 209 10.55 18.17 -8.45
CA ILE A 209 9.43 18.22 -9.37
C ILE A 209 9.86 18.84 -10.69
N GLY A 210 9.11 18.55 -11.74
CA GLY A 210 9.25 19.16 -13.06
C GLY A 210 8.19 18.59 -14.00
N ASP A 211 7.94 19.30 -15.10
CA ASP A 211 7.22 18.71 -16.22
C ASP A 211 8.15 17.80 -17.05
N ASP A 212 7.68 17.33 -18.19
CA ASP A 212 8.46 16.44 -19.05
C ASP A 212 9.65 17.15 -19.69
N GLU A 213 9.53 18.43 -20.03
CA GLU A 213 10.61 19.23 -20.62
C GLU A 213 11.71 19.49 -19.60
N ASP A 214 11.36 19.94 -18.40
CA ASP A 214 12.28 20.17 -17.27
C ASP A 214 13.07 18.91 -16.93
N LEU A 215 12.37 17.78 -16.76
CA LEU A 215 13.00 16.52 -16.38
C LEU A 215 13.88 15.97 -17.50
N ALA A 216 13.47 16.11 -18.77
CA ALA A 216 14.29 15.69 -19.91
C ALA A 216 15.55 16.56 -20.04
N VAL A 217 15.44 17.88 -19.91
CA VAL A 217 16.59 18.81 -19.91
C VAL A 217 17.56 18.49 -18.77
N PHE A 218 17.03 18.28 -17.56
CA PHE A 218 17.85 17.96 -16.40
C PHE A 218 18.57 16.62 -16.57
N LEU A 219 17.86 15.56 -16.98
CA LEU A 219 18.46 14.27 -17.28
C LEU A 219 19.52 14.37 -18.37
N CYS A 220 19.23 15.09 -19.47
CA CYS A 220 20.18 15.30 -20.55
C CYS A 220 21.44 16.00 -20.04
N SER A 221 21.30 17.01 -19.18
CA SER A 221 22.44 17.71 -18.55
C SER A 221 23.31 16.76 -17.72
N LEU A 222 22.70 15.86 -16.95
CA LEU A 222 23.43 14.85 -16.17
C LEU A 222 24.17 13.84 -17.07
N LEU A 223 23.55 13.37 -18.15
CA LEU A 223 24.20 12.45 -19.10
C LEU A 223 25.36 13.13 -19.84
N ARG A 224 25.18 14.38 -20.25
CA ARG A 224 26.22 15.21 -20.83
C ARG A 224 27.39 15.41 -19.86
N ALA A 225 27.12 15.64 -18.57
CA ALA A 225 28.14 15.74 -17.52
C ALA A 225 28.84 14.41 -17.20
N LEU A 226 28.23 13.27 -17.54
CA LEU A 226 28.88 11.97 -17.59
C LEU A 226 29.78 11.78 -18.84
N GLY A 227 29.80 12.73 -19.76
CA GLY A 227 30.59 12.70 -21.00
C GLY A 227 29.84 12.20 -22.23
N ASP A 228 28.51 11.99 -22.13
CA ASP A 228 27.72 11.56 -23.27
C ASP A 228 27.47 12.70 -24.24
N GLU A 229 28.29 12.76 -25.28
CA GLU A 229 28.17 13.79 -26.30
C GLU A 229 26.93 13.64 -27.20
N LYS A 230 26.31 12.45 -27.22
CA LYS A 230 25.17 12.11 -28.07
C LYS A 230 23.82 12.24 -27.37
N ALA A 231 23.81 12.54 -26.07
CA ALA A 231 22.57 12.82 -25.36
C ALA A 231 21.89 14.08 -25.94
N GLU A 232 20.62 13.95 -26.32
CA GLU A 232 19.78 15.00 -26.87
C GLU A 232 18.38 14.92 -26.26
N VAL A 233 17.81 16.07 -25.89
CA VAL A 233 16.38 16.20 -25.58
C VAL A 233 15.61 16.18 -26.89
N VAL A 234 14.52 15.41 -26.95
CA VAL A 234 13.61 15.33 -28.09
C VAL A 234 12.23 15.76 -27.64
N ILE A 235 11.63 16.67 -28.40
CA ILE A 235 10.22 17.03 -28.26
C ILE A 235 9.47 16.37 -29.43
N ALA A 236 8.46 15.56 -29.09
CA ALA A 236 7.66 14.83 -30.06
C ALA A 236 6.18 15.18 -29.94
N GLU A 237 5.48 15.21 -31.07
CA GLU A 237 4.02 15.18 -31.10
C GLU A 237 3.58 13.71 -31.06
N LEU A 238 2.67 13.40 -30.15
CA LEU A 238 2.06 12.08 -30.00
C LEU A 238 0.80 11.96 -30.88
N ASP A 239 0.30 10.74 -31.07
CA ASP A 239 -0.92 10.47 -31.85
C ASP A 239 -2.18 11.12 -31.28
N ASN A 240 -2.22 11.38 -29.97
CA ASN A 240 -3.26 12.15 -29.29
C ASN A 240 -3.11 13.69 -29.44
N LEU A 241 -2.19 14.17 -30.29
CA LEU A 241 -1.85 15.58 -30.54
C LEU A 241 -1.22 16.34 -29.37
N SER A 242 -0.93 15.67 -28.25
CA SER A 242 -0.12 16.28 -27.19
C SER A 242 1.37 16.24 -27.54
N THR A 243 2.12 17.15 -26.94
CA THR A 243 3.58 17.12 -26.96
C THR A 243 4.11 16.32 -25.78
N HIS A 244 5.27 15.68 -25.97
CA HIS A 244 6.00 15.02 -24.91
C HIS A 244 7.51 15.11 -25.13
N ALA A 245 8.25 15.31 -24.06
CA ALA A 245 9.70 15.43 -24.03
C ALA A 245 10.38 14.22 -23.39
N PHE A 246 11.50 13.79 -23.98
CA PHE A 246 12.33 12.71 -23.45
C PHE A 246 13.77 12.84 -23.95
N VAL A 247 14.68 12.04 -23.38
CA VAL A 247 16.09 12.05 -23.78
C VAL A 247 16.38 10.85 -24.69
N ILE A 248 17.09 11.09 -25.78
CA ILE A 248 17.67 10.03 -26.61
C ILE A 248 19.19 10.03 -26.46
N THR A 249 19.78 8.85 -26.60
CA THR A 249 21.23 8.72 -26.75
C THR A 249 21.60 7.43 -27.49
N GLU A 250 22.86 7.31 -27.87
CA GLU A 250 23.42 6.11 -28.48
C GLU A 250 24.78 5.79 -27.87
N PHE A 251 24.94 4.56 -27.37
CA PHE A 251 26.20 4.09 -26.81
C PHE A 251 26.53 2.70 -27.34
N ASN A 252 27.75 2.50 -27.85
CA ASN A 252 28.21 1.25 -28.46
C ASN A 252 27.24 0.67 -29.52
N GLY A 253 26.68 1.53 -30.37
CA GLY A 253 25.76 1.15 -31.44
C GLY A 253 24.34 0.79 -30.97
N ARG A 254 24.03 0.96 -29.68
CA ARG A 254 22.70 0.74 -29.11
C ARG A 254 22.01 2.08 -28.87
N PHE A 255 20.79 2.23 -29.37
CA PHE A 255 19.95 3.40 -29.17
C PHE A 255 19.13 3.26 -27.88
N PHE A 256 18.92 4.37 -27.19
CA PHE A 256 18.16 4.46 -25.94
C PHE A 256 17.15 5.61 -26.01
N ILE A 257 15.94 5.38 -25.52
CA ILE A 257 15.00 6.42 -25.08
C ILE A 257 14.92 6.35 -23.56
N LEU A 258 15.17 7.48 -22.91
CA LEU A 258 15.14 7.64 -21.47
C LEU A 258 14.10 8.71 -21.16
N ASP A 259 12.97 8.28 -20.58
CA ASP A 259 11.86 9.15 -20.24
C ASP A 259 11.68 9.17 -18.71
N PRO A 260 12.21 10.20 -18.02
CA PRO A 260 12.07 10.30 -16.57
C PRO A 260 10.63 10.57 -16.11
N SER A 261 9.74 10.96 -17.03
CA SER A 261 8.34 11.32 -16.73
C SER A 261 7.41 10.11 -16.63
N GLN A 262 7.90 8.92 -17.01
CA GLN A 262 7.18 7.67 -16.82
C GLN A 262 8.06 6.62 -16.14
N ARG A 263 7.45 5.72 -15.38
CA ARG A 263 8.18 4.66 -14.68
C ARG A 263 8.56 3.54 -15.64
N HIS A 264 9.84 3.41 -15.92
CA HIS A 264 10.37 2.28 -16.68
C HIS A 264 11.81 1.96 -16.26
N SER A 265 12.31 0.76 -16.60
CA SER A 265 13.72 0.43 -16.42
C SER A 265 14.57 1.12 -17.49
N PHE A 266 15.83 1.41 -17.20
CA PHE A 266 16.77 2.01 -18.15
C PHE A 266 16.85 1.29 -19.51
N ASP A 267 16.78 -0.05 -19.52
CA ASP A 267 16.85 -0.82 -20.78
C ASP A 267 15.50 -1.00 -21.49
N ALA A 268 14.39 -0.49 -20.93
CA ALA A 268 13.04 -0.77 -21.44
C ALA A 268 12.90 -0.36 -22.92
N PHE A 269 13.44 0.81 -23.27
CA PHE A 269 13.41 1.36 -24.62
C PHE A 269 14.83 1.45 -25.17
N SER A 270 15.46 0.29 -25.37
CA SER A 270 16.82 0.21 -25.86
C SER A 270 17.03 -0.89 -26.91
N GLY A 271 17.94 -0.66 -27.86
CA GLY A 271 18.20 -1.61 -28.95
C GLY A 271 18.38 -0.91 -30.29
N GLU A 272 17.80 -1.50 -31.34
CA GLU A 272 17.78 -0.91 -32.67
C GLU A 272 16.82 0.28 -32.72
N LYS A 273 17.29 1.42 -33.25
CA LYS A 273 16.55 2.70 -33.28
C LYS A 273 15.13 2.56 -33.81
N ALA A 274 14.93 1.92 -34.96
CA ALA A 274 13.61 1.78 -35.58
C ALA A 274 12.63 1.00 -34.69
N ARG A 275 13.10 -0.10 -34.08
CA ARG A 275 12.29 -0.92 -33.18
C ARG A 275 11.94 -0.17 -31.90
N VAL A 276 12.91 0.50 -31.28
CA VAL A 276 12.71 1.26 -30.05
C VAL A 276 11.66 2.36 -30.26
N LEU A 277 11.80 3.14 -31.33
CA LEU A 277 10.85 4.20 -31.70
C LEU A 277 9.43 3.66 -31.95
N ALA A 278 9.30 2.51 -32.60
CA ALA A 278 7.99 1.89 -32.86
C ALA A 278 7.31 1.33 -31.61
N SER A 279 8.11 0.93 -30.60
CA SER A 279 7.63 0.35 -29.34
C SER A 279 7.37 1.38 -28.25
N TYR A 280 7.96 2.57 -28.35
CA TYR A 280 7.81 3.61 -27.35
C TYR A 280 6.41 4.22 -27.38
N SER A 281 5.87 4.45 -26.19
CA SER A 281 4.61 5.15 -25.97
C SER A 281 4.67 5.89 -24.64
N PHE A 282 3.92 6.98 -24.54
CA PHE A 282 3.68 7.70 -23.29
C PHE A 282 2.17 7.83 -23.10
N ASN A 283 1.63 7.40 -21.95
CA ASN A 283 0.19 7.32 -21.71
C ASN A 283 -0.58 6.66 -22.87
N ASP A 284 -0.12 5.47 -23.28
CA ASP A 284 -0.64 4.67 -24.40
C ASP A 284 -0.64 5.35 -25.78
N SER A 285 -0.03 6.55 -25.88
CA SER A 285 0.04 7.36 -27.09
C SER A 285 1.42 7.22 -27.74
N LYS A 286 1.46 6.94 -29.05
CA LYS A 286 2.71 6.72 -29.78
C LYS A 286 3.28 8.00 -30.36
N ILE A 287 4.58 8.00 -30.65
CA ILE A 287 5.23 9.09 -31.40
C ILE A 287 4.60 9.16 -32.80
N LYS A 288 3.99 10.30 -33.12
CA LYS A 288 3.49 10.61 -34.46
C LYS A 288 4.56 11.28 -35.30
N ARG A 289 5.26 12.27 -34.74
CA ARG A 289 6.41 12.94 -35.38
C ARG A 289 7.30 13.61 -34.34
N PHE A 290 8.57 13.80 -34.69
CA PHE A 290 9.44 14.70 -33.93
C PHE A 290 9.17 16.14 -34.33
N LEU A 291 9.24 17.07 -33.37
CA LEU A 291 9.13 18.50 -33.61
C LEU A 291 10.52 19.12 -33.68
N TYR A 292 11.33 18.89 -32.65
CA TYR A 292 12.72 19.29 -32.61
C TYR A 292 13.50 18.47 -31.58
N LYS A 293 14.82 18.50 -31.69
CA LYS A 293 15.74 17.93 -30.71
C LYS A 293 16.93 18.82 -30.50
N PHE A 294 17.51 18.78 -29.30
CA PHE A 294 18.59 19.69 -28.95
C PHE A 294 19.47 19.18 -27.81
N ASN A 295 20.67 19.77 -27.72
CA ASN A 295 21.51 19.77 -26.53
C ASN A 295 22.29 21.09 -26.50
N ASN A 296 23.30 21.20 -25.64
CA ASN A 296 24.11 22.42 -25.53
C ASN A 296 24.85 22.81 -26.82
N LYS A 297 25.07 21.86 -27.74
CA LYS A 297 25.82 22.06 -28.99
C LYS A 297 24.91 22.07 -30.23
N ASN A 298 23.89 21.24 -30.28
CA ASN A 298 23.06 21.00 -31.45
C ASN A 298 21.60 21.46 -31.23
N TYR A 299 20.94 21.89 -32.30
CA TYR A 299 19.50 22.08 -32.36
C TYR A 299 19.04 21.71 -33.77
N GLU A 300 18.09 20.78 -33.86
CA GLU A 300 17.56 20.28 -35.11
C GLU A 300 16.03 20.34 -35.05
N GLN A 301 15.42 21.07 -35.98
CA GLN A 301 13.96 21.14 -36.13
C GLN A 301 13.52 20.25 -37.29
N PHE A 302 12.48 19.46 -37.06
CA PHE A 302 11.89 18.60 -38.07
C PHE A 302 10.68 19.34 -38.68
N ILE A 303 10.77 19.63 -39.98
CA ILE A 303 9.72 20.31 -40.77
C ILE A 303 8.71 19.27 -41.28
#